data_AF-A0A517U5Q7-F1
#
_entry.id   AF-A0A517U5Q7-F1
#
_cell.length_a   1.000
_cell.length_b   1.000
_cell.length_c   1.000
_cell.angle_alpha   90.00
_cell.angle_beta   90.00
_cell.angle_gamma   90.00
#
_symmetry.space_group_name_H-M   'P 1'
#
loop_
_entity.id
_entity.type
_entity.pdbx_description
1 polymer ?
#
loop_
_entity_poly.entity_id
_entity_poly.type
_entity_poly.pdbx_seq_one_letter_code
_entity_poly.pdbx_strand_id
1 'polypeptide(L)'
;MSARKIQLTCLMALAAIVVSSATAQAAFDDFIIRNSGGGNPPVIQPNGIVPGALEFIIAEGGQKAGWGTDDISGYQIGQITNVGITRYDDTARFTAGSGPAVAPYFNIWVTDGMGKYAVLANEPSNPSFQPLFVDNGDGSKSYSLSFADIASEPVKVYETPNGGGNSTTTWVHDMFGNVPLTFGDVASLVIQAPSAAYIANPVNAVGSGAPDEIVTNAALGFNWIFGDTLSNYQSGMPGYVVGNPIAQAIPEPATLALAGCAALGLFVVRHRRLSV
;
A
#
# COMPACT_ATOMS: atom_id res chain seq x y z
N MET A 1 29.77 14.08 -37.76
CA MET A 1 29.24 12.71 -37.57
C MET A 1 28.17 12.45 -38.62
N SER A 2 28.16 11.32 -39.33
CA SER A 2 27.15 11.09 -40.38
C SER A 2 25.77 10.77 -39.78
N ALA A 3 24.69 11.11 -40.49
CA ALA A 3 23.31 10.93 -40.01
C ALA A 3 23.00 9.49 -39.55
N ARG A 4 23.60 8.48 -40.20
CA ARG A 4 23.47 7.06 -39.80
C ARG A 4 24.08 6.75 -38.43
N LYS A 5 25.18 7.44 -38.04
CA LYS A 5 25.80 7.23 -36.72
C LYS A 5 24.93 7.78 -35.59
N ILE A 6 24.22 8.89 -35.82
CA ILE A 6 23.30 9.50 -34.85
C ILE A 6 22.06 8.63 -34.64
N GLN A 7 21.46 8.11 -35.72
CA GLN A 7 20.31 7.19 -35.63
C GLN A 7 20.65 5.92 -34.85
N LEU A 8 21.83 5.34 -35.07
CA LEU A 8 22.26 4.13 -34.37
C LEU A 8 22.49 4.39 -32.87
N THR A 9 23.03 5.55 -32.50
CA THR A 9 23.20 5.94 -31.08
C THR A 9 21.86 6.19 -30.39
N CYS A 10 20.88 6.82 -31.05
CA CYS A 10 19.54 7.00 -30.48
C CYS A 10 18.78 5.68 -30.30
N LEU A 11 18.89 4.75 -31.26
CA LEU A 11 18.29 3.41 -31.15
C LEU A 11 18.92 2.59 -30.02
N MET A 12 20.24 2.66 -29.85
CA MET A 12 20.92 1.97 -28.74
C MET A 12 20.62 2.60 -27.37
N ALA A 13 20.47 3.92 -27.29
CA ALA A 13 20.06 4.60 -26.05
C ALA A 13 18.60 4.25 -25.67
N LEU A 14 17.70 4.18 -26.65
CA LEU A 14 16.31 3.76 -26.42
C LEU A 14 16.23 2.29 -25.99
N ALA A 15 17.02 1.40 -26.62
CA ALA A 15 17.09 -0.01 -26.23
C ALA A 15 17.68 -0.20 -24.82
N ALA A 16 18.68 0.61 -24.43
CA ALA A 16 19.26 0.55 -23.09
C ALA A 16 18.27 1.01 -21.99
N ILE A 17 17.41 1.98 -22.29
CA ILE A 17 16.35 2.44 -21.37
C ILE A 17 15.22 1.40 -21.24
N VAL A 18 14.92 0.63 -22.30
CA VAL A 18 13.89 -0.42 -22.27
C VAL A 18 14.36 -1.69 -21.56
N VAL A 19 15.67 -1.97 -21.51
CA VAL A 19 16.24 -3.21 -20.93
C VAL A 19 16.64 -3.08 -19.45
N SER A 20 16.60 -1.87 -18.87
CA SER A 20 17.05 -1.61 -17.48
C SER A 20 15.94 -1.57 -16.43
N SER A 21 14.69 -1.86 -16.81
CA SER A 21 13.59 -2.09 -15.86
C SER A 21 13.66 -3.51 -15.29
N ALA A 22 14.69 -3.80 -14.50
CA ALA A 22 14.61 -4.91 -13.57
C ALA A 22 13.43 -4.61 -12.62
N THR A 23 12.50 -5.55 -12.50
CA THR A 23 11.47 -5.50 -11.45
C THR A 23 12.18 -5.59 -10.11
N ALA A 24 12.36 -4.46 -9.42
CA ALA A 24 12.72 -4.49 -8.02
C ALA A 24 11.63 -5.30 -7.31
N GLN A 25 12.03 -6.36 -6.60
CA GLN A 25 11.13 -7.01 -5.67
C GLN A 25 10.73 -5.96 -4.64
N ALA A 26 9.42 -5.81 -4.41
CA ALA A 26 8.94 -4.79 -3.51
C ALA A 26 9.57 -5.00 -2.12
N ALA A 27 10.22 -3.97 -1.58
CA ALA A 27 10.81 -4.03 -0.25
C ALA A 27 9.67 -3.82 0.74
N PHE A 28 9.21 -4.91 1.33
CA PHE A 28 8.23 -4.88 2.40
C PHE A 28 8.92 -5.07 3.75
N ASP A 29 8.72 -4.12 4.65
CA ASP A 29 9.26 -4.13 6.01
C ASP A 29 8.16 -4.51 7.00
N ASP A 30 8.45 -5.47 7.88
CA ASP A 30 7.56 -5.86 8.96
C ASP A 30 7.76 -4.99 10.20
N PHE A 31 6.68 -4.70 10.91
CA PHE A 31 6.72 -3.81 12.08
C PHE A 31 5.56 -4.06 13.05
N ILE A 32 5.78 -3.69 14.31
CA ILE A 32 4.75 -3.70 15.35
C ILE A 32 4.09 -2.32 15.39
N ILE A 33 2.77 -2.29 15.23
CA ILE A 33 1.97 -1.07 15.30
C ILE A 33 1.54 -0.77 16.72
N ARG A 34 1.07 -1.81 17.43
CA ARG A 34 0.45 -1.65 18.74
C ARG A 34 0.68 -2.88 19.59
N ASN A 35 1.00 -2.62 20.85
CA ASN A 35 0.95 -3.62 21.92
C ASN A 35 0.03 -3.13 23.04
N SER A 36 -1.26 -3.35 22.90
CA SER A 36 -2.28 -3.09 23.93
C SER A 36 -2.97 -4.41 24.24
N GLY A 37 -3.24 -4.69 25.52
CA GLY A 37 -3.74 -6.01 25.96
C GLY A 37 -3.13 -6.51 27.27
N GLY A 38 -1.97 -5.97 27.64
CA GLY A 38 -1.30 -6.25 28.93
C GLY A 38 -0.24 -7.36 28.88
N GLY A 39 -0.05 -8.01 27.72
CA GLY A 39 0.96 -9.05 27.52
C GLY A 39 2.18 -8.66 26.67
N ASN A 40 2.80 -9.72 26.10
CA ASN A 40 3.92 -9.64 25.17
C ASN A 40 3.51 -8.93 23.86
N PRO A 41 4.43 -8.27 23.13
CA PRO A 41 4.12 -7.70 21.82
C PRO A 41 3.70 -8.79 20.81
N PRO A 42 3.07 -8.40 19.68
CA PRO A 42 2.95 -9.27 18.53
C PRO A 42 4.30 -9.93 18.20
N VAL A 43 4.27 -11.21 17.85
CA VAL A 43 5.47 -11.91 17.37
C VAL A 43 5.42 -11.95 15.85
N ILE A 44 6.50 -11.47 15.23
CA ILE A 44 6.73 -11.58 13.80
C ILE A 44 7.97 -12.43 13.61
N GLN A 45 7.86 -13.51 12.84
CA GLN A 45 8.95 -14.46 12.67
C GLN A 45 8.92 -15.13 11.29
N PRO A 46 10.05 -15.61 10.77
CA PRO A 46 10.05 -16.49 9.61
C PRO A 46 9.21 -17.75 9.89
N ASN A 47 8.39 -18.15 8.93
CA ASN A 47 7.66 -19.40 9.04
C ASN A 47 8.58 -20.58 8.75
N GLY A 48 8.54 -21.61 9.61
CA GLY A 48 9.39 -22.80 9.48
C GLY A 48 8.95 -23.82 8.43
N ILE A 49 7.78 -23.63 7.80
CA ILE A 49 7.15 -24.61 6.89
C ILE A 49 7.09 -24.06 5.46
N VAL A 50 6.63 -22.82 5.28
CA VAL A 50 6.49 -22.16 3.98
C VAL A 50 7.71 -21.27 3.72
N PRO A 51 8.58 -21.61 2.74
CA PRO A 51 9.79 -20.85 2.48
C PRO A 51 9.49 -19.39 2.12
N GLY A 52 10.16 -18.45 2.79
CA GLY A 52 10.02 -17.02 2.54
C GLY A 52 8.75 -16.38 3.10
N ALA A 53 7.87 -17.15 3.76
CA ALA A 53 6.72 -16.60 4.46
C ALA A 53 7.09 -16.09 5.86
N LEU A 54 6.35 -15.10 6.33
CA LEU A 54 6.34 -14.63 7.72
C LEU A 54 5.12 -15.17 8.46
N GLU A 55 5.25 -15.33 9.76
CA GLU A 55 4.15 -15.62 10.67
C GLU A 55 3.93 -14.41 11.59
N PHE A 56 2.72 -13.86 11.57
CA PHE A 56 2.28 -12.79 12.47
C PHE A 56 1.36 -13.38 13.54
N ILE A 57 1.84 -13.44 14.78
CA ILE A 57 1.08 -13.97 15.91
C ILE A 57 0.44 -12.81 16.67
N ILE A 58 -0.89 -12.70 16.53
CA ILE A 58 -1.73 -11.76 17.28
C ILE A 58 -2.48 -12.56 18.36
N ALA A 59 -1.90 -12.61 19.56
CA ALA A 59 -2.39 -13.41 20.67
C ALA A 59 -3.51 -12.71 21.46
N GLU A 60 -3.48 -11.38 21.53
CA GLU A 60 -4.36 -10.58 22.40
C GLU A 60 -5.12 -9.51 21.61
N GLY A 61 -6.30 -9.13 22.09
CA GLY A 61 -7.03 -8.00 21.51
C GLY A 61 -6.31 -6.69 21.80
N GLY A 62 -6.24 -5.79 20.82
CA GLY A 62 -5.46 -4.56 20.92
C GLY A 62 -4.00 -4.69 20.47
N GLN A 63 -3.58 -5.88 20.04
CA GLN A 63 -2.32 -6.10 19.34
C GLN A 63 -2.49 -5.85 17.84
N LYS A 64 -1.51 -5.19 17.23
CA LYS A 64 -1.53 -4.86 15.82
C LYS A 64 -0.11 -4.87 15.25
N ALA A 65 0.07 -5.48 14.09
CA ALA A 65 1.33 -5.54 13.35
C ALA A 65 1.07 -5.26 11.87
N GLY A 66 2.11 -4.84 11.16
CA GLY A 66 2.04 -4.47 9.76
C GLY A 66 3.16 -5.11 8.94
N TRP A 67 2.91 -5.23 7.64
CA TRP A 67 3.92 -5.49 6.62
C TRP A 67 3.71 -4.49 5.49
N GLY A 68 4.60 -3.50 5.36
CA GLY A 68 4.35 -2.32 4.54
C GLY A 68 5.49 -1.96 3.61
N THR A 69 5.24 -1.03 2.69
CA THR A 69 6.21 -0.59 1.68
C THR A 69 5.94 0.84 1.21
N ASP A 70 7.01 1.49 0.74
CA ASP A 70 6.98 2.78 0.05
C ASP A 70 7.14 2.67 -1.47
N ASP A 71 7.15 1.46 -2.05
CA ASP A 71 7.39 1.27 -3.49
C ASP A 71 6.34 1.92 -4.40
N ILE A 72 5.14 2.20 -3.86
CA ILE A 72 4.08 2.94 -4.53
C ILE A 72 3.80 4.30 -3.89
N SER A 73 4.65 4.77 -2.97
CA SER A 73 4.57 6.12 -2.42
C SER A 73 4.86 7.17 -3.52
N GLY A 74 4.11 8.27 -3.50
CA GLY A 74 4.13 9.31 -4.52
C GLY A 74 3.18 9.08 -5.71
N TYR A 75 2.62 7.87 -5.86
CA TYR A 75 1.58 7.58 -6.84
C TYR A 75 0.19 7.89 -6.27
N GLN A 76 -0.78 8.11 -7.15
CA GLN A 76 -2.20 8.20 -6.77
C GLN A 76 -2.79 6.81 -6.56
N ILE A 77 -3.82 6.69 -5.72
CA ILE A 77 -4.55 5.42 -5.50
C ILE A 77 -5.06 4.84 -6.84
N GLY A 78 -5.58 5.69 -7.72
CA GLY A 78 -6.07 5.30 -9.04
C GLY A 78 -5.00 4.69 -9.96
N GLN A 79 -3.72 4.83 -9.62
CA GLN A 79 -2.59 4.28 -10.36
C GLN A 79 -2.15 2.90 -9.85
N ILE A 80 -2.78 2.33 -8.81
CA ILE A 80 -2.48 0.98 -8.34
C ILE A 80 -2.77 -0.04 -9.44
N THR A 81 -1.73 -0.76 -9.86
CA THR A 81 -1.85 -1.88 -10.81
C THR A 81 -2.08 -3.19 -10.12
N ASN A 82 -1.38 -3.42 -9.01
CA ASN A 82 -1.51 -4.63 -8.22
C ASN A 82 -1.03 -4.38 -6.78
N VAL A 83 -1.87 -4.70 -5.81
CA VAL A 83 -1.46 -4.96 -4.43
C VAL A 83 -1.90 -6.37 -4.06
N GLY A 84 -0.98 -7.15 -3.52
CA GLY A 84 -1.24 -8.57 -3.28
C GLY A 84 -0.52 -9.12 -2.06
N ILE A 85 -1.05 -10.23 -1.56
CA ILE A 85 -0.50 -11.05 -0.48
C ILE A 85 -1.13 -12.43 -0.52
N THR A 86 -0.38 -13.45 -0.14
CA THR A 86 -0.89 -14.82 0.00
C THR A 86 -0.88 -15.24 1.46
N ARG A 87 -1.99 -15.80 1.95
CA ARG A 87 -2.10 -16.51 3.22
C ARG A 87 -1.97 -18.01 3.00
N TYR A 88 -1.18 -18.65 3.84
CA TYR A 88 -0.90 -20.08 3.83
C TYR A 88 -1.43 -20.81 5.07
N ASP A 89 -1.95 -20.09 6.06
CA ASP A 89 -2.54 -20.69 7.25
C ASP A 89 -3.99 -21.15 6.99
N ASP A 90 -4.42 -22.16 7.75
CA ASP A 90 -5.78 -22.68 7.66
C ASP A 90 -6.80 -21.63 8.14
N THR A 91 -7.48 -20.98 7.21
CA THR A 91 -8.52 -20.00 7.52
C THR A 91 -9.81 -20.63 8.08
N ALA A 92 -10.03 -21.93 7.87
CA ALA A 92 -11.24 -22.63 8.32
C ALA A 92 -11.26 -22.87 9.84
N ARG A 93 -10.13 -22.68 10.53
CA ARG A 93 -10.07 -22.67 12.01
C ARG A 93 -10.80 -21.48 12.65
N PHE A 94 -11.18 -20.50 11.84
CA PHE A 94 -11.91 -19.31 12.26
C PHE A 94 -13.37 -19.37 11.81
N THR A 95 -14.24 -18.66 12.54
CA THR A 95 -15.62 -18.45 12.09
C THR A 95 -15.63 -17.75 10.74
N ALA A 96 -16.32 -18.32 9.75
CA ALA A 96 -16.41 -17.74 8.40
C ALA A 96 -16.91 -16.28 8.46
N GLY A 97 -16.26 -15.39 7.71
CA GLY A 97 -16.56 -13.96 7.69
C GLY A 97 -16.04 -13.16 8.90
N SER A 98 -15.47 -13.80 9.93
CA SER A 98 -14.84 -13.09 11.04
C SER A 98 -13.51 -12.46 10.62
N GLY A 99 -13.09 -11.39 11.30
CA GLY A 99 -11.83 -10.70 11.04
C GLY A 99 -10.62 -11.64 10.84
N PRO A 100 -10.30 -12.60 11.73
CA PRO A 100 -9.15 -13.48 11.51
C PRO A 100 -9.33 -14.45 10.33
N ALA A 101 -10.57 -14.79 9.95
CA ALA A 101 -10.84 -15.61 8.77
C ALA A 101 -10.55 -14.85 7.45
N VAL A 102 -10.65 -13.52 7.47
CA VAL A 102 -10.68 -12.67 6.27
C VAL A 102 -9.55 -11.64 6.23
N ALA A 103 -8.72 -11.61 7.29
CA ALA A 103 -7.45 -10.90 7.34
C ALA A 103 -6.49 -11.38 6.22
N PRO A 104 -5.43 -10.63 5.91
CA PRO A 104 -5.18 -9.27 6.36
C PRO A 104 -6.17 -8.27 5.76
N TYR A 105 -6.31 -7.13 6.40
CA TYR A 105 -6.81 -5.91 5.75
C TYR A 105 -5.63 -5.06 5.31
N PHE A 106 -5.84 -4.13 4.38
CA PHE A 106 -4.83 -3.16 3.97
C PHE A 106 -5.17 -1.75 4.44
N ASN A 107 -4.13 -0.97 4.67
CA ASN A 107 -4.20 0.45 4.97
C ASN A 107 -3.29 1.22 4.01
N ILE A 108 -3.76 2.38 3.54
CA ILE A 108 -3.03 3.29 2.66
C ILE A 108 -2.92 4.64 3.37
N TRP A 109 -1.71 5.08 3.69
CA TRP A 109 -1.50 6.46 4.08
C TRP A 109 -1.64 7.35 2.86
N VAL A 110 -2.41 8.42 2.99
CA VAL A 110 -2.64 9.39 1.91
C VAL A 110 -2.44 10.82 2.35
N THR A 111 -2.16 11.68 1.37
CA THR A 111 -2.09 13.13 1.54
C THR A 111 -2.84 13.89 0.45
N ASP A 112 -3.28 15.10 0.79
CA ASP A 112 -3.77 16.11 -0.18
C ASP A 112 -2.63 16.91 -0.83
N GLY A 113 -1.37 16.66 -0.45
CA GLY A 113 -0.20 17.41 -0.91
C GLY A 113 -0.05 18.80 -0.25
N MET A 114 -0.98 19.17 0.63
CA MET A 114 -0.99 20.43 1.39
C MET A 114 -0.74 20.22 2.88
N GLY A 115 -0.29 19.02 3.27
CA GLY A 115 0.10 18.68 4.63
C GLY A 115 -1.01 18.05 5.47
N LYS A 116 -2.16 17.69 4.88
CA LYS A 116 -3.14 16.81 5.54
C LYS A 116 -2.82 15.37 5.22
N TYR A 117 -3.02 14.51 6.22
CA TYR A 117 -2.87 13.06 6.08
C TYR A 117 -4.10 12.35 6.64
N ALA A 118 -4.33 11.15 6.12
CA ALA A 118 -5.32 10.21 6.60
C ALA A 118 -4.88 8.78 6.25
N VAL A 119 -5.49 7.79 6.90
CA VAL A 119 -5.40 6.39 6.52
C VAL A 119 -6.69 5.97 5.84
N LEU A 120 -6.57 5.40 4.66
CA LEU A 120 -7.67 4.73 3.96
C LEU A 120 -7.56 3.23 4.19
N ALA A 121 -8.64 2.59 4.62
CA ALA A 121 -8.66 1.16 4.93
C ALA A 121 -9.78 0.45 4.17
N ASN A 122 -9.52 -0.79 3.75
CA ASN A 122 -10.62 -1.70 3.46
C ASN A 122 -11.18 -2.31 4.75
N GLU A 123 -12.39 -2.84 4.66
CA GLU A 123 -12.98 -3.69 5.70
C GLU A 123 -13.19 -5.07 5.05
N PRO A 124 -12.24 -6.00 5.13
CA PRO A 124 -12.37 -7.27 4.43
C PRO A 124 -13.56 -8.08 4.93
N SER A 125 -14.01 -7.87 6.17
CA SER A 125 -15.24 -8.48 6.71
C SER A 125 -16.52 -7.99 6.01
N ASN A 126 -16.45 -6.90 5.24
CA ASN A 126 -17.53 -6.49 4.35
C ASN A 126 -17.76 -7.57 3.27
N PRO A 127 -18.99 -8.06 3.08
CA PRO A 127 -19.30 -9.07 2.07
C PRO A 127 -18.83 -8.75 0.65
N SER A 128 -18.69 -7.48 0.28
CA SER A 128 -18.22 -7.10 -1.07
C SER A 128 -16.73 -7.39 -1.30
N PHE A 129 -15.91 -7.38 -0.24
CA PHE A 129 -14.48 -7.72 -0.33
C PHE A 129 -14.22 -9.24 -0.33
N GLN A 130 -15.12 -10.05 0.22
CA GLN A 130 -14.92 -11.50 0.39
C GLN A 130 -14.60 -12.23 -0.93
N PRO A 131 -15.29 -11.96 -2.06
CA PRO A 131 -14.98 -12.62 -3.34
C PRO A 131 -13.60 -12.27 -3.89
N LEU A 132 -13.00 -11.16 -3.44
CA LEU A 132 -11.66 -10.73 -3.88
C LEU A 132 -10.54 -11.51 -3.18
N PHE A 133 -10.84 -12.24 -2.11
CA PHE A 133 -9.88 -13.11 -1.43
C PHE A 133 -9.96 -14.54 -1.98
N VAL A 134 -9.21 -14.77 -3.05
CA VAL A 134 -9.34 -15.94 -3.92
C VAL A 134 -8.76 -17.18 -3.25
N ASP A 135 -9.48 -18.30 -3.34
CA ASP A 135 -8.97 -19.62 -2.99
C ASP A 135 -8.12 -20.19 -4.12
N ASN A 136 -6.88 -20.56 -3.82
CA ASN A 136 -5.93 -21.05 -4.83
C ASN A 136 -6.05 -22.56 -5.08
N GLY A 137 -6.89 -23.28 -4.32
CA GLY A 137 -7.11 -24.73 -4.46
C GLY A 137 -6.03 -25.62 -3.85
N ASP A 138 -5.00 -25.03 -3.25
CA ASP A 138 -3.92 -25.70 -2.51
C ASP A 138 -3.97 -25.48 -1.00
N GLY A 139 -5.07 -24.89 -0.51
CA GLY A 139 -5.27 -24.50 0.87
C GLY A 139 -4.81 -23.07 1.19
N SER A 140 -4.12 -22.40 0.27
CA SER A 140 -3.79 -20.97 0.40
C SER A 140 -4.90 -20.07 -0.17
N LYS A 141 -4.90 -18.82 0.28
CA LYS A 141 -5.79 -17.77 -0.23
C LYS A 141 -5.00 -16.51 -0.55
N SER A 142 -5.36 -15.80 -1.61
CA SER A 142 -4.60 -14.62 -2.05
C SER A 142 -5.47 -13.43 -2.39
N TYR A 143 -4.94 -12.25 -2.07
CA TYR A 143 -5.33 -11.01 -2.73
C TYR A 143 -4.37 -10.75 -3.89
N SER A 144 -4.93 -10.29 -5.01
CA SER A 144 -4.21 -9.68 -6.13
C SER A 144 -5.12 -8.61 -6.70
N LEU A 145 -5.09 -7.43 -6.09
CA LEU A 145 -6.07 -6.36 -6.28
C LEU A 145 -5.49 -5.26 -7.16
N SER A 146 -6.10 -5.03 -8.32
CA SER A 146 -5.90 -3.81 -9.09
C SER A 146 -6.79 -2.69 -8.55
N PHE A 147 -6.54 -1.44 -8.97
CA PHE A 147 -7.46 -0.35 -8.66
C PHE A 147 -8.88 -0.63 -9.17
N ALA A 148 -9.04 -1.29 -10.33
CA ALA A 148 -10.35 -1.62 -10.87
C ALA A 148 -11.14 -2.58 -9.96
N ASP A 149 -10.46 -3.50 -9.28
CA ASP A 149 -11.08 -4.46 -8.36
C ASP A 149 -11.61 -3.77 -7.09
N ILE A 150 -10.93 -2.71 -6.63
CA ILE A 150 -11.30 -2.01 -5.39
C ILE A 150 -12.08 -0.72 -5.61
N ALA A 151 -12.17 -0.19 -6.84
CA ALA A 151 -12.72 1.14 -7.10
C ALA A 151 -14.18 1.30 -6.62
N SER A 152 -15.00 0.27 -6.75
CA SER A 152 -16.39 0.30 -6.25
C SER A 152 -16.52 -0.05 -4.78
N GLU A 153 -15.43 -0.45 -4.13
CA GLU A 153 -15.47 -0.97 -2.79
C GLU A 153 -15.49 0.15 -1.74
N PRO A 154 -16.24 0.00 -0.64
CA PRO A 154 -16.29 1.00 0.40
C PRO A 154 -14.92 1.26 1.03
N VAL A 155 -14.58 2.53 1.23
CA VAL A 155 -13.36 2.95 1.91
C VAL A 155 -13.69 3.53 3.27
N LYS A 156 -12.85 3.21 4.26
CA LYS A 156 -12.93 3.79 5.61
C LYS A 156 -11.81 4.81 5.80
N VAL A 157 -12.13 5.96 6.39
CA VAL A 157 -11.17 7.06 6.60
C VAL A 157 -10.83 7.17 8.08
N TYR A 158 -9.56 6.95 8.42
CA TYR A 158 -9.02 6.95 9.78
C TYR A 158 -7.82 7.89 9.92
N GLU A 159 -7.29 7.98 11.15
CA GLU A 159 -6.02 8.62 11.49
C GLU A 159 -5.92 10.07 11.01
N THR A 160 -7.02 10.78 11.24
CA THR A 160 -7.20 12.18 10.90
C THR A 160 -8.26 12.77 11.83
N PRO A 161 -8.30 14.10 12.07
CA PRO A 161 -9.33 14.71 12.89
C PRO A 161 -10.74 14.32 12.42
N ASN A 162 -11.59 13.93 13.38
CA ASN A 162 -12.94 13.39 13.16
C ASN A 162 -12.99 12.07 12.35
N GLY A 163 -11.88 11.36 12.16
CA GLY A 163 -11.83 10.07 11.48
C GLY A 163 -12.55 8.94 12.22
N GLY A 164 -12.80 7.85 11.50
CA GLY A 164 -13.47 6.65 12.02
C GLY A 164 -14.26 5.91 10.95
N GLY A 165 -14.58 4.64 11.20
CA GLY A 165 -15.19 3.74 10.20
C GLY A 165 -16.56 4.16 9.66
N ASN A 166 -17.25 5.10 10.32
CA ASN A 166 -18.52 5.67 9.85
C ASN A 166 -18.48 7.20 9.77
N SER A 167 -17.28 7.79 9.83
CA SER A 167 -17.15 9.23 9.73
C SER A 167 -17.48 9.70 8.32
N THR A 168 -18.11 10.88 8.24
CA THR A 168 -18.39 11.62 7.02
C THR A 168 -17.99 13.09 7.14
N THR A 169 -17.12 13.41 8.10
CA THR A 169 -16.77 14.80 8.47
C THR A 169 -15.25 15.02 8.56
N THR A 170 -14.47 14.20 7.87
CA THR A 170 -13.02 14.37 7.74
C THR A 170 -12.69 15.32 6.60
N TRP A 171 -11.43 15.78 6.53
CA TRP A 171 -10.98 16.58 5.38
C TRP A 171 -11.12 15.84 4.04
N VAL A 172 -11.05 14.51 4.04
CA VAL A 172 -11.27 13.68 2.86
C VAL A 172 -12.72 13.84 2.40
N HIS A 173 -13.68 13.80 3.32
CA HIS A 173 -15.09 14.01 3.00
C HIS A 173 -15.38 15.46 2.59
N ASP A 174 -14.67 16.45 3.14
CA ASP A 174 -14.77 17.83 2.65
C ASP A 174 -14.35 17.97 1.17
N MET A 175 -13.43 17.12 0.70
CA MET A 175 -12.95 17.13 -0.69
C MET A 175 -13.85 16.36 -1.66
N PHE A 176 -14.37 15.20 -1.23
CA PHE A 176 -15.06 14.27 -2.13
C PHE A 176 -16.57 14.12 -1.84
N GLY A 177 -17.06 14.71 -0.76
CA GLY A 177 -18.47 14.72 -0.34
C GLY A 177 -18.70 14.09 1.04
N ASN A 178 -19.68 14.62 1.76
CA ASN A 178 -20.07 14.16 3.11
C ASN A 178 -21.02 12.94 3.05
N VAL A 179 -20.60 11.91 2.31
CA VAL A 179 -21.32 10.64 2.12
C VAL A 179 -20.34 9.48 2.30
N PRO A 180 -20.80 8.23 2.51
CA PRO A 180 -19.91 7.08 2.45
C PRO A 180 -19.15 7.04 1.13
N LEU A 181 -17.82 6.93 1.21
CA LEU A 181 -16.93 6.94 0.06
C LEU A 181 -16.56 5.53 -0.38
N THR A 182 -16.13 5.42 -1.63
CA THR A 182 -15.46 4.27 -2.23
C THR A 182 -13.99 4.60 -2.53
N PHE A 183 -13.16 3.58 -2.82
CA PHE A 183 -11.80 3.86 -3.32
C PHE A 183 -11.80 4.63 -4.65
N GLY A 184 -12.87 4.52 -5.44
CA GLY A 184 -13.10 5.27 -6.67
C GLY A 184 -13.19 6.78 -6.44
N ASP A 185 -13.88 7.20 -5.38
CA ASP A 185 -14.06 8.62 -5.06
C ASP A 185 -12.74 9.30 -4.67
N VAL A 186 -11.87 8.55 -3.98
CA VAL A 186 -10.58 9.03 -3.45
C VAL A 186 -9.40 8.69 -4.36
N ALA A 187 -9.65 8.27 -5.60
CA ALA A 187 -8.64 7.79 -6.53
C ALA A 187 -7.49 8.77 -6.78
N SER A 188 -7.76 10.08 -6.67
CA SER A 188 -6.78 11.14 -6.93
C SER A 188 -5.87 11.47 -5.74
N LEU A 189 -6.10 10.89 -4.56
CA LEU A 189 -5.23 11.12 -3.40
C LEU A 189 -3.88 10.43 -3.61
N VAL A 190 -2.82 11.09 -3.15
CA VAL A 190 -1.44 10.59 -3.26
C VAL A 190 -1.16 9.66 -2.09
N ILE A 191 -0.65 8.47 -2.40
CA ILE A 191 -0.14 7.50 -1.43
C ILE A 191 1.14 8.08 -0.84
N GLN A 192 1.11 8.42 0.44
CA GLN A 192 2.27 8.96 1.11
C GLN A 192 2.08 8.91 2.62
N ALA A 193 3.02 8.25 3.30
CA ALA A 193 3.11 8.28 4.74
C ALA A 193 3.55 9.67 5.26
N PRO A 194 2.98 10.16 6.38
CA PRO A 194 3.48 11.33 7.06
C PRO A 194 4.84 11.06 7.72
N SER A 195 5.57 12.13 8.03
CA SER A 195 6.78 12.00 8.86
C SER A 195 6.44 11.56 10.29
N ALA A 196 7.39 10.92 10.98
CA ALA A 196 7.27 10.58 12.40
C ALA A 196 6.88 11.79 13.29
N ALA A 197 7.37 13.00 12.97
CA ALA A 197 7.02 14.22 13.70
C ALA A 197 5.56 14.64 13.54
N TYR A 198 4.94 14.32 12.39
CA TYR A 198 3.52 14.55 12.16
C TYR A 198 2.68 13.58 13.00
N ILE A 199 3.06 12.30 13.03
CA ILE A 199 2.38 11.27 13.83
C ILE A 199 2.45 11.60 15.32
N ALA A 200 3.63 11.99 15.81
CA ALA A 200 3.83 12.34 17.22
C ALA A 200 3.13 13.64 17.65
N ASN A 201 2.61 14.44 16.72
CA ASN A 201 1.93 15.69 17.04
C ASN A 201 0.43 15.43 17.35
N PRO A 202 -0.01 15.62 18.61
CA PRO A 202 -1.39 15.29 19.02
C PRO A 202 -2.46 16.13 18.32
N VAL A 203 -2.12 17.28 17.73
CA VAL A 203 -3.05 18.11 16.95
C VAL A 203 -3.54 17.39 15.69
N ASN A 204 -2.72 16.48 15.16
CA ASN A 204 -3.06 15.73 13.95
C ASN A 204 -4.01 14.55 14.21
N ALA A 205 -4.30 14.26 15.49
CA ALA A 205 -5.22 13.20 15.90
C ALA A 205 -4.91 11.82 15.29
N VAL A 206 -3.63 11.50 15.10
CA VAL A 206 -3.19 10.16 14.72
C VAL A 206 -3.34 9.24 15.93
N GLY A 207 -4.16 8.21 15.78
CA GLY A 207 -4.46 7.24 16.81
C GLY A 207 -3.34 6.20 16.94
N SER A 208 -3.30 5.55 18.09
CA SER A 208 -2.34 4.47 18.40
C SER A 208 -2.66 3.14 17.71
N GLY A 209 -3.50 3.16 16.67
CA GLY A 209 -3.76 2.06 15.76
C GLY A 209 -3.36 2.38 14.32
N ALA A 210 -2.75 3.55 14.08
CA ALA A 210 -2.28 3.95 12.77
C ALA A 210 -1.15 3.02 12.28
N PRO A 211 -0.95 2.83 10.96
CA PRO A 211 0.07 1.94 10.45
C PRO A 211 1.43 2.64 10.46
N ASP A 212 2.01 2.70 11.66
CA ASP A 212 3.36 3.18 11.95
C ASP A 212 4.04 2.26 12.99
N GLU A 213 5.36 2.21 12.98
CA GLU A 213 6.12 1.40 13.94
C GLU A 213 6.11 2.06 15.32
N ILE A 214 5.71 1.29 16.33
CA ILE A 214 5.35 1.77 17.67
C ILE A 214 6.46 2.55 18.41
N VAL A 215 7.74 2.31 18.10
CA VAL A 215 8.87 2.97 18.77
C VAL A 215 9.30 4.23 18.03
N THR A 216 9.36 4.17 16.70
CA THR A 216 9.96 5.19 15.84
C THR A 216 8.94 6.12 15.20
N ASN A 217 7.67 5.71 15.16
CA ASN A 217 6.61 6.29 14.33
C ASN A 217 6.99 6.34 12.83
N ALA A 218 7.86 5.43 12.38
CA ALA A 218 8.13 5.26 10.97
C ALA A 218 6.91 4.65 10.29
N ALA A 219 6.43 5.26 9.22
CA ALA A 219 5.25 4.85 8.49
C ALA A 219 5.58 4.66 7.00
N LEU A 220 4.84 3.77 6.35
CA LEU A 220 5.02 3.39 4.95
C LEU A 220 3.71 3.62 4.18
N GLY A 221 3.79 3.94 2.88
CA GLY A 221 2.63 4.33 2.08
C GLY A 221 1.52 3.29 2.03
N PHE A 222 1.85 2.02 1.78
CA PHE A 222 0.91 0.90 1.72
C PHE A 222 1.26 -0.18 2.74
N ASN A 223 0.25 -0.74 3.42
CA ASN A 223 0.47 -1.66 4.54
C ASN A 223 -0.57 -2.78 4.54
N TRP A 224 -0.12 -4.04 4.62
CA TRP A 224 -0.95 -5.15 5.08
C TRP A 224 -0.96 -5.19 6.59
N ILE A 225 -2.12 -5.44 7.18
CA ILE A 225 -2.35 -5.27 8.61
C ILE A 225 -2.90 -6.55 9.23
N PHE A 226 -2.32 -6.90 10.38
CA PHE A 226 -2.63 -8.07 11.18
C PHE A 226 -3.01 -7.62 12.59
N GLY A 227 -4.17 -8.05 13.08
CA GLY A 227 -4.69 -7.57 14.37
C GLY A 227 -5.43 -6.24 14.26
N ASP A 228 -5.99 -5.79 15.36
CA ASP A 228 -6.75 -4.55 15.44
C ASP A 228 -6.80 -4.07 16.91
N THR A 229 -7.24 -2.83 17.10
CA THR A 229 -7.55 -2.21 18.37
C THR A 229 -8.58 -2.99 19.19
N LEU A 230 -9.50 -3.71 18.52
CA LEU A 230 -10.47 -4.60 19.15
C LEU A 230 -10.03 -6.08 19.04
N SER A 231 -10.69 -6.95 19.79
CA SER A 231 -10.45 -8.41 19.76
C SER A 231 -10.97 -9.12 18.49
N ASN A 232 -11.19 -8.39 17.40
CA ASN A 232 -11.84 -8.86 16.17
C ASN A 232 -10.87 -9.45 15.14
N TYR A 233 -9.54 -9.35 15.32
CA TYR A 233 -8.51 -9.87 14.40
C TYR A 233 -7.41 -10.69 15.10
N GLN A 234 -7.77 -11.50 16.09
CA GLN A 234 -6.82 -12.36 16.80
C GLN A 234 -6.57 -13.67 16.06
N SER A 235 -5.32 -13.92 15.65
CA SER A 235 -4.92 -15.21 15.07
C SER A 235 -4.79 -16.29 16.14
N GLY A 236 -4.35 -15.93 17.35
CA GLY A 236 -3.84 -16.88 18.32
C GLY A 236 -2.56 -17.57 17.84
N MET A 237 -2.29 -18.77 18.38
CA MET A 237 -1.22 -19.67 17.92
C MET A 237 -1.85 -20.93 17.29
N PRO A 238 -1.52 -21.29 16.04
CA PRO A 238 -0.58 -20.61 15.12
C PRO A 238 -1.06 -19.24 14.64
N GLY A 239 -0.13 -18.41 14.15
CA GLY A 239 -0.38 -17.06 13.64
C GLY A 239 -0.95 -17.01 12.22
N TYR A 240 -0.98 -15.80 11.65
CA TYR A 240 -1.21 -15.59 10.22
C TYR A 240 0.07 -15.92 9.46
N VAL A 241 0.06 -16.91 8.57
CA VAL A 241 1.23 -17.25 7.76
C VAL A 241 1.07 -16.62 6.40
N VAL A 242 1.93 -15.66 6.05
CA VAL A 242 1.79 -14.84 4.85
C VAL A 242 3.07 -14.72 4.04
N GLY A 243 2.93 -14.57 2.73
CA GLY A 243 4.06 -14.37 1.83
C GLY A 243 3.65 -13.76 0.50
N ASN A 244 4.65 -13.58 -0.37
CA ASN A 244 4.50 -12.96 -1.69
C ASN A 244 3.76 -11.60 -1.65
N PRO A 245 4.18 -10.64 -0.81
CA PRO A 245 3.59 -9.32 -0.84
C PRO A 245 3.96 -8.62 -2.16
N ILE A 246 3.01 -7.88 -2.72
CA ILE A 246 3.16 -7.13 -3.97
C ILE A 246 2.58 -5.74 -3.76
N ALA A 247 3.29 -4.71 -4.24
CA ALA A 247 2.76 -3.37 -4.44
C ALA A 247 3.34 -2.80 -5.74
N GLN A 248 2.46 -2.47 -6.69
CA GLN A 248 2.83 -1.99 -8.01
C GLN A 248 1.88 -0.90 -8.45
N ALA A 249 2.41 0.18 -9.01
CA ALA A 249 1.65 1.28 -9.61
C ALA A 249 2.07 1.51 -11.07
N ILE A 250 1.20 2.13 -11.86
CA ILE A 250 1.50 2.53 -13.24
C ILE A 250 2.60 3.60 -13.15
N PRO A 251 3.83 3.33 -13.66
CA PRO A 251 4.84 4.37 -13.74
C PRO A 251 4.29 5.51 -14.59
N GLU A 252 4.41 6.76 -14.12
CA GLU A 252 4.06 7.95 -14.90
C GLU A 252 4.57 7.78 -16.34
N PRO A 253 3.69 7.70 -17.36
CA PRO A 253 4.11 7.31 -18.69
C PRO A 253 5.01 8.41 -19.28
N ALA A 254 6.31 8.17 -19.24
CA ALA A 254 7.31 8.73 -20.13
C ALA A 254 7.34 10.26 -20.28
N THR A 255 6.64 11.09 -19.50
CA THR A 255 6.70 12.56 -19.61
C THR A 255 8.11 13.08 -19.33
N LEU A 256 8.84 12.46 -18.40
CA LEU A 256 10.28 12.72 -18.19
C LEU A 256 11.14 12.22 -19.36
N ALA A 257 10.81 11.07 -19.95
CA ALA A 257 11.52 10.55 -21.13
C ALA A 257 11.23 11.39 -22.38
N LEU A 258 9.99 11.89 -22.56
CA LEU A 258 9.56 12.80 -23.61
C LEU A 258 10.14 14.20 -23.40
N ALA A 259 10.18 14.71 -22.17
CA ALA A 259 10.87 15.97 -21.86
C ALA A 259 12.38 15.86 -22.11
N GLY A 260 13.00 14.74 -21.72
CA GLY A 260 14.40 14.44 -22.02
C GLY A 260 14.66 14.33 -23.52
N CYS A 261 13.81 13.62 -24.27
CA CYS A 261 13.92 13.49 -25.72
C CYS A 261 13.64 14.82 -26.45
N ALA A 262 12.68 15.63 -25.97
CA ALA A 262 12.36 16.95 -26.51
C ALA A 262 13.50 17.95 -26.26
N ALA A 263 14.10 17.94 -25.07
CA ALA A 263 15.28 18.75 -24.75
C ALA A 263 16.46 18.38 -25.66
N LEU A 264 16.75 17.08 -25.82
CA LEU A 264 17.79 16.59 -26.74
C LEU A 264 17.50 16.98 -28.20
N GLY A 265 16.24 16.94 -28.64
CA GLY A 265 15.82 17.39 -29.96
C GLY A 265 16.07 18.89 -30.20
N LEU A 266 15.82 19.74 -29.20
CA LEU A 266 16.06 21.19 -29.27
C LEU A 266 17.55 21.54 -29.35
N PHE A 267 18.44 20.80 -28.66
CA PHE A 267 19.89 21.00 -28.76
C PHE A 267 20.43 20.66 -30.17
N VAL A 268 19.91 19.60 -30.79
CA VAL A 268 20.31 19.19 -32.16
C VAL A 268 19.85 20.21 -33.21
N VAL A 269 18.65 20.78 -33.06
CA VAL A 269 18.13 21.81 -33.97
C VAL A 269 18.91 23.13 -33.84
N ARG A 270 19.30 23.51 -32.62
CA ARG A 270 20.09 24.74 -32.37
C ARG A 270 21.50 24.67 -32.96
N HIS A 271 22.16 23.51 -32.89
CA HIS A 271 23.49 23.34 -33.49
C HIS A 271 23.50 23.43 -35.02
N ARG A 272 22.41 23.05 -35.71
CA ARG A 272 22.33 23.15 -37.18
C ARG A 272 22.14 24.58 -37.70
N ARG A 273 21.59 25.50 -36.90
CA ARG A 273 21.39 26.91 -37.28
C ARG A 273 22.65 27.77 -37.13
N LEU A 274 23.63 27.35 -36.34
CA LEU A 274 24.88 28.07 -36.10
C LEU A 274 26.01 27.68 -37.07
N SER A 275 25.72 26.83 -38.06
CA SER A 275 26.70 26.30 -39.02
C SER A 275 26.38 26.67 -40.47
N VAL A 276 25.61 27.75 -40.68
CA VAL A 276 25.39 28.41 -41.98
C VAL A 276 26.03 29.78 -41.94
#